data_AF-A0AAD5QXH0-F1
#
_entry.id   AF-A0AAD5QXH0-F1
#
_cell.length_a   1.000
_cell.length_b   1.000
_cell.length_c   1.000
_cell.angle_alpha   90.00
_cell.angle_beta   90.00
_cell.angle_gamma   90.00
#
_symmetry.space_group_name_H-M   'P 1'
#
loop_
_entity.id
_entity.type
_entity.pdbx_description
1 polymer ?
#
loop_
_entity_poly.entity_id
_entity_poly.type
_entity_poly.pdbx_seq_one_letter_code
_entity_poly.pdbx_strand_id
1 'polypeptide(L)'
;MVIRSVLGLATAVQLIVGDVVQLDTSNFDAITKSNDIVFVNFYADWCRFSQMLKPIFAEASEKFQNLPQGKVVWGAVDADRQAELASRFQVNKYPTLKLFRNGEVVRKEYRSQRSVEALSEFVQKQLDSGINEVQSQEDLNNKLNKEKRNVIAYFSQLQGQEYESLKKVASVLREECSFYVGSGPAFSAFISNGPKLSFMGANGQEALTFTGDLKDYDFLKQWLTDKCIPLEGIPFLILFRHPDDKQSEKIFTDAVVRDLHDQKAAINCLILSDICTFSQVLVILAFLENYGSLFWIYTAAKLHREFHNGPDPVVQVSSQLDLLRNGLYANDLHPEALVFIRGEHTTASALCKLLVRSEAV
;
A
#
# COMPACT_ATOMS: atom_id res chain seq x y z
N MET A 1 68.13 -31.69 4.69
CA MET A 1 67.47 -30.48 5.20
C MET A 1 66.30 -30.19 4.27
N VAL A 2 65.10 -30.64 4.64
CA VAL A 2 63.88 -30.58 3.82
C VAL A 2 62.98 -29.51 4.44
N ILE A 3 62.63 -28.48 3.69
CA ILE A 3 61.50 -27.61 4.02
C ILE A 3 60.66 -27.47 2.75
N ARG A 4 59.60 -28.27 2.68
CA ARG A 4 58.50 -28.11 1.71
C ARG A 4 57.51 -27.12 2.32
N SER A 5 57.43 -25.93 1.74
CA SER A 5 56.42 -24.93 2.07
C SER A 5 55.07 -25.39 1.52
N VAL A 6 54.17 -25.82 2.41
CA VAL A 6 52.77 -26.05 2.07
C VAL A 6 52.02 -24.73 2.32
N LEU A 7 51.76 -23.97 1.26
CA LEU A 7 50.77 -22.90 1.31
C LEU A 7 49.39 -23.56 1.38
N GLY A 8 48.79 -23.55 2.57
CA GLY A 8 47.39 -23.94 2.76
C GLY A 8 46.48 -22.87 2.16
N LEU A 9 45.71 -23.25 1.13
CA LEU A 9 44.54 -22.51 0.69
C LEU A 9 43.48 -22.61 1.80
N ALA A 10 43.28 -21.51 2.53
CA ALA A 10 42.15 -21.38 3.45
C ALA A 10 40.88 -21.23 2.60
N THR A 11 40.18 -22.33 2.35
CA THR A 11 38.80 -22.29 1.89
C THR A 11 37.95 -21.73 3.02
N ALA A 12 37.40 -20.53 2.83
CA ALA A 12 36.38 -19.99 3.72
C ALA A 12 35.18 -20.95 3.73
N VAL A 13 35.00 -21.67 4.83
CA VAL A 13 33.81 -22.47 5.07
C VAL A 13 32.68 -21.48 5.35
N GLN A 14 31.87 -21.21 4.34
CA GLN A 14 30.63 -20.47 4.51
C GLN A 14 29.68 -21.39 5.29
N LEU A 15 29.48 -21.10 6.58
CA LEU A 15 28.42 -21.73 7.37
C LEU A 15 27.10 -21.38 6.69
N ILE A 16 26.47 -22.35 6.02
CA ILE A 16 25.10 -22.23 5.52
C ILE A 16 24.21 -22.35 6.76
N VAL A 17 23.94 -21.21 7.39
CA VAL A 17 22.84 -21.07 8.34
C VAL A 17 21.60 -20.78 7.49
N GLY A 18 20.52 -21.56 7.63
CA GLY A 18 19.26 -21.39 6.90
C GLY A 18 19.14 -22.01 5.51
N ASP A 19 17.89 -22.31 5.13
CA ASP A 19 17.49 -22.75 3.78
C ASP A 19 17.01 -21.53 2.97
N VAL A 20 17.97 -20.69 2.57
CA VAL A 20 17.70 -19.48 1.77
C VAL A 20 18.21 -19.69 0.35
N VAL A 21 17.28 -19.70 -0.61
CA VAL A 21 17.57 -19.89 -2.03
C VAL A 21 18.08 -18.59 -2.64
N GLN A 22 19.20 -18.63 -3.34
CA GLN A 22 19.67 -17.50 -4.15
C GLN A 22 18.83 -17.40 -5.43
N LEU A 23 18.22 -16.23 -5.61
CA LEU A 23 17.34 -15.95 -6.74
C LEU A 23 18.04 -15.00 -7.71
N ASP A 24 17.92 -15.32 -9.00
CA ASP A 24 18.43 -14.53 -10.12
C ASP A 24 17.40 -14.50 -11.25
N THR A 25 17.66 -13.74 -12.31
CA THR A 25 16.74 -13.61 -13.45
C THR A 25 16.39 -14.94 -14.12
N SER A 26 17.23 -15.98 -14.00
CA SER A 26 16.98 -17.28 -14.63
C SER A 26 16.00 -18.16 -13.86
N ASN A 27 15.92 -18.00 -12.54
CA ASN A 27 15.14 -18.88 -11.67
C ASN A 27 13.96 -18.18 -10.96
N PHE A 28 13.96 -16.85 -10.89
CA PHE A 28 13.04 -16.08 -10.06
C PHE A 28 11.57 -16.34 -10.40
N ASP A 29 11.19 -16.24 -11.68
CA ASP A 29 9.81 -16.43 -12.12
C ASP A 29 9.35 -17.87 -11.92
N ALA A 30 10.23 -18.86 -12.13
CA ALA A 30 9.89 -20.27 -11.95
C ALA A 30 9.65 -20.60 -10.48
N ILE A 31 10.53 -20.13 -9.59
CA ILE A 31 10.42 -20.36 -8.15
C ILE A 31 9.20 -19.64 -7.58
N THR A 32 8.99 -18.37 -7.93
CA THR A 32 7.84 -17.62 -7.40
C THR A 32 6.50 -18.19 -7.85
N LYS A 33 6.39 -18.73 -9.08
CA LYS A 33 5.16 -19.34 -9.59
C LYS A 33 4.91 -20.77 -9.07
N SER A 34 5.96 -21.52 -8.77
CA SER A 34 5.84 -22.92 -8.32
C SER A 34 5.63 -23.07 -6.82
N ASN A 35 5.70 -21.98 -6.05
CA ASN A 35 5.55 -21.98 -4.61
C ASN A 35 4.40 -21.06 -4.17
N ASP A 36 3.64 -21.49 -3.17
CA ASP A 36 2.50 -20.75 -2.63
C ASP A 36 2.96 -19.40 -2.07
N ILE A 37 4.06 -19.39 -1.31
CA ILE A 37 4.64 -18.19 -0.70
C ILE A 37 6.15 -18.18 -0.96
N VAL A 38 6.67 -17.06 -1.46
CA VAL A 38 8.11 -16.79 -1.53
C VAL A 38 8.41 -15.48 -0.83
N PHE A 39 9.16 -15.52 0.26
CA PHE A 39 9.58 -14.32 0.98
C PHE A 39 11.01 -13.95 0.57
N VAL A 40 11.18 -12.79 -0.07
CA VAL A 40 12.43 -12.41 -0.73
C VAL A 40 13.11 -11.25 -0.04
N ASN A 41 14.38 -11.43 0.30
CA ASN A 41 15.30 -10.40 0.76
C ASN A 41 16.13 -9.85 -0.40
N PHE A 42 15.80 -8.64 -0.87
CA PHE A 42 16.63 -7.88 -1.79
C PHE A 42 17.72 -7.15 -1.00
N TYR A 43 18.98 -7.52 -1.24
CA TYR A 43 20.12 -7.07 -0.45
C TYR A 43 21.26 -6.55 -1.32
N ALA A 44 22.21 -5.87 -0.69
CA ALA A 44 23.50 -5.51 -1.29
C ALA A 44 24.64 -5.87 -0.32
N ASP A 45 25.76 -6.38 -0.84
CA ASP A 45 26.87 -6.91 -0.01
C ASP A 45 27.53 -5.82 0.85
N TRP A 46 27.57 -4.57 0.37
CA TRP A 46 28.17 -3.43 1.08
C TRP A 46 27.24 -2.80 2.14
N CYS A 47 25.95 -3.12 2.14
CA CYS A 47 25.00 -2.54 3.07
C CYS A 47 25.10 -3.23 4.44
N ARG A 48 25.53 -2.49 5.47
CA ARG A 48 25.62 -2.99 6.85
C ARG A 48 24.30 -3.59 7.35
N PHE A 49 23.16 -2.96 7.07
CA PHE A 49 21.85 -3.48 7.49
C PHE A 49 21.47 -4.78 6.79
N SER A 50 21.91 -4.97 5.54
CA SER A 50 21.75 -6.24 4.83
C SER A 50 22.60 -7.35 5.43
N GLN A 51 23.86 -7.04 5.76
CA GLN A 51 24.75 -7.99 6.44
C GLN A 51 24.20 -8.43 7.80
N MET A 52 23.63 -7.50 8.57
CA MET A 52 23.00 -7.80 9.86
C MET A 52 21.73 -8.64 9.71
N LEU A 53 20.92 -8.39 8.68
CA LEU A 53 19.69 -9.14 8.44
C LEU A 53 19.96 -10.56 7.93
N LYS A 54 21.02 -10.78 7.15
CA LYS A 54 21.32 -12.07 6.52
C LYS A 54 21.24 -13.27 7.47
N PRO A 55 21.93 -13.30 8.64
CA PRO A 55 21.83 -14.43 9.56
C PRO A 55 20.43 -14.57 10.19
N ILE A 56 19.77 -13.46 10.52
CA ILE A 56 18.42 -13.44 11.11
C ILE A 56 17.39 -14.02 10.14
N PHE A 57 17.48 -13.62 8.87
CA PHE A 57 16.58 -14.07 7.81
C PHE A 57 16.77 -15.56 7.53
N ALA A 58 18.02 -16.03 7.59
CA ALA A 58 18.33 -17.43 7.39
C ALA A 58 17.87 -18.30 8.56
N GLU A 59 18.09 -17.87 9.81
CA GLU A 59 17.56 -18.56 10.99
C GLU A 59 16.02 -18.61 11.00
N ALA A 60 15.34 -17.53 10.57
CA ALA A 60 13.89 -17.53 10.43
C ALA A 60 13.40 -18.55 9.39
N SER A 61 14.14 -18.76 8.30
CA SER A 61 13.79 -19.75 7.28
C SER A 61 13.77 -21.20 7.80
N GLU A 62 14.61 -21.53 8.77
CA GLU A 62 14.74 -22.89 9.32
C GLU A 62 13.44 -23.37 9.98
N LYS A 63 12.64 -22.45 10.53
CA LYS A 63 11.35 -22.77 11.16
C LYS A 63 10.31 -23.33 10.18
N PHE A 64 10.52 -23.17 8.87
CA PHE A 64 9.58 -23.57 7.82
C PHE A 64 10.01 -24.82 7.04
N GLN A 65 11.15 -25.42 7.36
CA GLN A 65 11.69 -26.59 6.64
C GLN A 65 10.78 -27.83 6.71
N ASN A 66 9.96 -27.94 7.76
CA ASN A 66 9.03 -29.06 7.94
C ASN A 66 7.73 -28.91 7.12
N LEU A 67 7.53 -27.78 6.43
CA LEU A 67 6.37 -27.63 5.57
C LEU A 67 6.53 -28.45 4.29
N PRO A 68 5.41 -28.89 3.68
CA PRO A 68 5.45 -29.52 2.37
C PRO A 68 6.20 -28.66 1.35
N GLN A 69 7.00 -29.30 0.50
CA GLN A 69 7.67 -28.63 -0.62
C GLN A 69 6.65 -27.85 -1.45
N GLY A 70 7.00 -26.64 -1.88
CA GLY A 70 6.06 -25.76 -2.58
C GLY A 70 5.31 -24.80 -1.68
N LYS A 71 5.34 -24.94 -0.35
CA LYS A 71 4.54 -24.08 0.55
C LYS A 71 5.19 -22.72 0.83
N VAL A 72 6.44 -22.73 1.30
CA VAL A 72 7.17 -21.51 1.66
C VAL A 72 8.59 -21.65 1.17
N VAL A 73 9.07 -20.62 0.46
CA VAL A 73 10.47 -20.48 0.10
C VAL A 73 10.99 -19.15 0.64
N TRP A 74 12.17 -19.19 1.24
CA TRP A 74 12.91 -17.99 1.62
C TRP A 74 13.96 -17.73 0.55
N GLY A 75 13.86 -16.59 -0.11
CA GLY A 75 14.71 -16.19 -1.22
C GLY A 75 15.60 -15.00 -0.88
N ALA A 76 16.77 -14.94 -1.50
CA ALA A 76 17.63 -13.76 -1.45
C ALA A 76 18.04 -13.35 -2.85
N VAL A 77 18.01 -12.04 -3.13
CA VAL A 77 18.42 -11.45 -4.41
C VAL A 77 19.51 -10.43 -4.12
N ASP A 78 20.69 -10.62 -4.70
CA ASP A 78 21.71 -9.58 -4.77
C ASP A 78 21.27 -8.52 -5.79
N ALA A 79 20.73 -7.41 -5.28
CA ALA A 79 20.13 -6.37 -6.10
C ALA A 79 21.15 -5.54 -6.90
N ASP A 80 22.43 -5.55 -6.51
CA ASP A 80 23.50 -4.91 -7.29
C ASP A 80 23.82 -5.74 -8.53
N ARG A 81 23.84 -7.08 -8.39
CA ARG A 81 24.11 -7.99 -9.51
C ARG A 81 22.88 -8.25 -10.36
N GLN A 82 21.69 -8.20 -9.78
CA GLN A 82 20.41 -8.46 -10.43
C GLN A 82 19.62 -7.16 -10.63
N ALA A 83 20.23 -6.18 -11.31
CA ALA A 83 19.64 -4.86 -11.52
C ALA A 83 18.26 -4.91 -12.21
N GLU A 84 18.03 -5.88 -13.09
CA GLU A 84 16.73 -6.11 -13.73
C GLU A 84 15.64 -6.45 -12.71
N LEU A 85 15.89 -7.39 -11.79
CA LEU A 85 14.95 -7.74 -10.72
C LEU A 85 14.75 -6.57 -9.76
N ALA A 86 15.82 -5.85 -9.41
CA ALA A 86 15.74 -4.67 -8.56
C ALA A 86 14.84 -3.59 -9.20
N SER A 87 15.00 -3.33 -10.50
CA SER A 87 14.17 -2.39 -11.24
C SER A 87 12.72 -2.87 -11.34
N ARG A 88 12.49 -4.13 -11.74
CA ARG A 88 11.16 -4.75 -11.90
C ARG A 88 10.32 -4.64 -10.63
N PHE A 89 10.93 -4.78 -9.46
CA PHE A 89 10.24 -4.73 -8.16
C PHE A 89 10.45 -3.41 -7.41
N GLN A 90 10.99 -2.38 -8.08
CA GLN A 90 11.19 -1.02 -7.57
C GLN A 90 11.97 -0.98 -6.25
N VAL A 91 13.03 -1.78 -6.16
CA VAL A 91 13.91 -1.85 -4.99
C VAL A 91 14.88 -0.67 -5.03
N ASN A 92 14.67 0.30 -4.15
CA ASN A 92 15.47 1.53 -4.05
C ASN A 92 16.27 1.67 -2.74
N LYS A 93 16.18 0.68 -1.85
CA LYS A 93 16.87 0.67 -0.55
C LYS A 93 17.16 -0.76 -0.12
N TYR A 94 18.17 -0.92 0.72
CA TYR A 94 18.60 -2.23 1.21
C TYR A 94 18.60 -2.31 2.74
N PRO A 95 18.21 -3.46 3.31
CA PRO A 95 17.48 -4.54 2.66
C PRO A 95 16.01 -4.14 2.42
N THR A 96 15.42 -4.68 1.34
CA THR A 96 13.98 -4.59 1.06
C THR A 96 13.40 -6.00 1.06
N LEU A 97 12.33 -6.18 1.82
CA LEU A 97 11.67 -7.47 2.03
C LEU A 97 10.30 -7.46 1.35
N LYS A 98 10.12 -8.33 0.35
CA LYS A 98 8.86 -8.46 -0.40
C LYS A 98 8.37 -9.90 -0.33
N LEU A 99 7.05 -10.06 -0.21
CA LEU A 99 6.40 -11.36 -0.26
C LEU A 99 5.81 -11.56 -1.65
N PHE A 100 5.94 -12.76 -2.18
CA PHE A 100 5.32 -13.20 -3.40
C PHE A 100 4.36 -14.34 -3.08
N ARG A 101 3.22 -14.38 -3.76
CA ARG A 101 2.22 -15.40 -3.61
C ARG A 101 1.81 -15.94 -4.97
N ASN A 102 2.02 -17.22 -5.22
CA ASN A 102 1.71 -17.84 -6.52
C ASN A 102 2.26 -17.04 -7.72
N GLY A 103 3.47 -16.49 -7.61
CA GLY A 103 4.12 -15.67 -8.64
C GLY A 103 3.82 -14.17 -8.58
N GLU A 104 2.89 -13.73 -7.73
CA GLU A 104 2.47 -12.33 -7.66
C GLU A 104 3.07 -11.61 -6.47
N VAL A 105 3.58 -10.39 -6.69
CA VAL A 105 4.11 -9.57 -5.59
C VAL A 105 2.98 -9.04 -4.72
N VAL A 106 3.08 -9.25 -3.41
CA VAL A 106 2.21 -8.57 -2.44
C VAL A 106 2.62 -7.11 -2.38
N ARG A 107 1.63 -6.23 -2.55
CA ARG A 107 1.81 -4.78 -2.65
C ARG A 107 2.55 -4.18 -1.45
N LYS A 108 2.21 -4.60 -0.23
CA LYS A 108 2.82 -4.09 1.01
C LYS A 108 4.16 -4.77 1.25
N GLU A 109 5.21 -3.97 1.28
CA GLU A 109 6.54 -4.40 1.72
C GLU A 109 6.54 -4.70 3.21
N TYR A 110 7.36 -5.68 3.63
CA TYR A 110 7.56 -5.93 5.05
C TYR A 110 8.42 -4.82 5.67
N ARG A 111 7.85 -4.11 6.65
CA ARG A 111 8.48 -2.95 7.31
C ARG A 111 8.55 -3.07 8.84
N SER A 112 8.14 -4.22 9.38
CA SER A 112 8.15 -4.49 10.81
C SER A 112 9.55 -4.84 11.33
N GLN A 113 9.63 -5.19 12.61
CA GLN A 113 10.88 -5.54 13.28
C GLN A 113 11.63 -6.68 12.57
N ARG A 114 12.94 -6.53 12.41
CA ARG A 114 13.80 -7.52 11.75
C ARG A 114 14.41 -8.50 12.75
N SER A 115 13.55 -9.23 13.48
CA SER A 115 13.95 -10.35 14.35
C SER A 115 13.46 -11.68 13.77
N VAL A 116 14.03 -12.79 14.25
CA VAL A 116 13.64 -14.14 13.82
C VAL A 116 12.15 -14.36 14.08
N GLU A 117 11.67 -13.97 15.26
CA GLU A 117 10.28 -14.09 15.69
C GLU A 117 9.35 -13.29 14.78
N ALA A 118 9.66 -12.01 14.57
CA ALA A 118 8.79 -11.11 13.80
C ALA A 118 8.71 -11.49 12.31
N LEU A 119 9.80 -12.00 11.73
CA LEU A 119 9.81 -12.51 10.35
C LEU A 119 9.03 -13.83 10.26
N SER A 120 9.24 -14.74 11.22
CA SER A 120 8.56 -16.04 11.26
C SER A 120 7.06 -15.87 11.46
N GLU A 121 6.63 -15.05 12.42
CA GLU A 121 5.21 -14.77 12.65
C GLU A 121 4.54 -14.13 11.44
N PHE A 122 5.25 -13.25 10.73
CA PHE A 122 4.75 -12.66 9.50
C PHE A 122 4.48 -13.74 8.45
N VAL A 123 5.47 -14.57 8.12
CA VAL A 123 5.29 -15.65 7.13
C VAL A 123 4.24 -16.66 7.58
N GLN A 124 4.19 -16.99 8.87
CA GLN A 124 3.18 -17.89 9.43
C GLN A 124 1.76 -17.31 9.23
N LYS A 125 1.55 -16.02 9.51
CA LYS A 125 0.26 -15.35 9.25
C LYS A 125 -0.10 -15.36 7.77
N GLN A 126 0.89 -15.32 6.89
CA GLN A 126 0.66 -15.38 5.44
C GLN A 126 0.21 -16.76 4.95
N LEU A 127 0.44 -17.84 5.72
CA LEU A 127 -0.04 -19.18 5.38
C LEU A 127 -1.55 -19.35 5.55
N ASP A 128 -2.19 -18.50 6.35
CA ASP A 128 -3.64 -18.50 6.50
C ASP A 128 -4.31 -18.16 5.16
N SER A 129 -5.40 -18.86 4.83
CA SER A 129 -6.14 -18.68 3.57
C SER A 129 -6.76 -17.28 3.40
N GLY A 130 -6.81 -16.49 4.48
CA GLY A 130 -7.45 -15.17 4.51
C GLY A 130 -8.98 -15.22 4.34
N ILE A 131 -9.56 -16.43 4.30
CA ILE A 131 -10.99 -16.67 4.14
C ILE A 131 -11.58 -17.04 5.50
N ASN A 132 -12.66 -16.37 5.86
CA ASN A 132 -13.44 -16.66 7.07
C ASN A 132 -14.67 -17.47 6.68
N GLU A 133 -14.74 -18.73 7.13
CA GLU A 133 -15.92 -19.55 6.91
C GLU A 133 -17.08 -19.11 7.82
N VAL A 134 -18.28 -19.03 7.24
CA VAL A 134 -19.52 -18.66 7.94
C VAL A 134 -20.55 -19.77 7.81
N GLN A 135 -21.27 -20.04 8.90
CA GLN A 135 -22.22 -21.17 8.97
C GLN A 135 -23.68 -20.72 8.83
N SER A 136 -23.97 -19.44 9.08
CA SER A 136 -25.31 -18.87 8.95
C SER A 136 -25.24 -17.37 8.59
N GLN A 137 -26.39 -16.79 8.22
CA GLN A 137 -26.48 -15.35 7.98
C GLN A 137 -26.22 -14.53 9.25
N GLU A 138 -26.58 -15.06 10.42
CA GLU A 138 -26.32 -14.42 11.72
C GLU A 138 -24.81 -14.43 12.03
N ASP A 139 -24.13 -15.56 11.81
CA ASP A 139 -22.68 -15.66 11.98
C ASP A 139 -21.94 -14.69 11.06
N LEU A 140 -22.38 -14.59 9.80
CA LEU A 140 -21.86 -13.59 8.88
C LEU A 140 -22.05 -12.17 9.42
N ASN A 141 -23.26 -11.80 9.84
CA ASN A 141 -23.53 -10.46 10.36
C ASN A 141 -22.69 -10.11 11.61
N ASN A 142 -22.37 -11.10 12.45
CA ASN A 142 -21.54 -10.93 13.64
C ASN A 142 -20.05 -10.79 13.29
N LYS A 143 -19.56 -11.53 12.28
CA LYS A 143 -18.15 -11.53 11.85
C LYS A 143 -17.81 -10.41 10.86
N LEU A 144 -18.80 -9.83 10.20
CA LEU A 144 -18.62 -8.83 9.16
C LEU A 144 -18.03 -7.56 9.75
N ASN A 145 -16.87 -7.15 9.21
CA ASN A 145 -16.23 -5.92 9.64
C ASN A 145 -16.79 -4.74 8.82
N LYS A 146 -17.70 -3.96 9.42
CA LYS A 146 -18.38 -2.82 8.75
C LYS A 146 -17.45 -1.66 8.37
N GLU A 147 -16.28 -1.57 9.01
CA GLU A 147 -15.27 -0.54 8.72
C GLU A 147 -14.38 -0.93 7.53
N LYS A 148 -14.31 -2.23 7.22
CA LYS A 148 -13.55 -2.76 6.10
C LYS A 148 -14.45 -3.06 4.91
N ARG A 149 -13.80 -3.24 3.76
CA ARG A 149 -14.43 -3.79 2.56
C ARG A 149 -14.53 -5.30 2.72
N ASN A 150 -15.68 -5.86 2.38
CA ASN A 150 -15.96 -7.27 2.58
C ASN A 150 -16.34 -7.93 1.26
N VAL A 151 -15.79 -9.11 1.02
CA VAL A 151 -16.15 -9.99 -0.09
C VAL A 151 -16.84 -11.19 0.52
N ILE A 152 -18.07 -11.45 0.09
CA ILE A 152 -18.92 -12.50 0.62
C ILE A 152 -19.25 -13.43 -0.54
N ALA A 153 -18.93 -14.70 -0.40
CA ALA A 153 -19.23 -15.70 -1.40
C ALA A 153 -19.96 -16.89 -0.79
N TYR A 154 -20.85 -17.49 -1.58
CA TYR A 154 -21.63 -18.65 -1.20
C TYR A 154 -21.41 -19.75 -2.23
N PHE A 155 -20.99 -20.92 -1.76
CA PHE A 155 -20.77 -22.09 -2.59
C PHE A 155 -21.60 -23.27 -2.09
N SER A 156 -21.97 -24.17 -3.00
CA SER A 156 -22.60 -25.44 -2.62
C SER A 156 -21.65 -26.28 -1.76
N GLN A 157 -20.36 -26.29 -2.12
CA GLN A 157 -19.29 -26.98 -1.42
C GLN A 157 -18.00 -26.15 -1.51
N LEU A 158 -17.13 -26.22 -0.50
CA LEU A 158 -15.82 -25.54 -0.46
C LEU A 158 -14.75 -26.30 -1.25
N GLN A 159 -15.08 -26.66 -2.49
CA GLN A 159 -14.23 -27.39 -3.41
C GLN A 159 -14.61 -27.04 -4.85
N GLY A 160 -13.73 -27.37 -5.79
CA GLY A 160 -13.93 -27.07 -7.21
C GLY A 160 -13.17 -25.83 -7.66
N GLN A 161 -13.17 -25.61 -8.97
CA GLN A 161 -12.35 -24.58 -9.62
C GLN A 161 -12.77 -23.17 -9.21
N GLU A 162 -14.06 -22.93 -8.99
CA GLU A 162 -14.61 -21.64 -8.58
C GLU A 162 -14.10 -21.25 -7.19
N TYR A 163 -14.14 -22.19 -6.23
CA TYR A 163 -13.65 -21.95 -4.88
C TYR A 163 -12.12 -21.77 -4.85
N GLU A 164 -11.38 -22.57 -5.61
CA GLU A 164 -9.92 -22.43 -5.71
C GLU A 164 -9.51 -21.10 -6.35
N SER A 165 -10.26 -20.61 -7.35
CA SER A 165 -10.03 -19.30 -7.95
C SER A 165 -10.26 -18.18 -6.93
N LEU A 166 -11.36 -18.22 -6.18
CA LEU A 166 -11.61 -17.27 -5.09
C LEU A 166 -10.52 -17.34 -4.02
N LYS A 167 -10.11 -18.55 -3.61
CA LYS A 167 -9.06 -18.75 -2.60
C LYS A 167 -7.73 -18.14 -3.01
N LYS A 168 -7.35 -18.29 -4.28
CA LYS A 168 -6.17 -17.61 -4.83
C LYS A 168 -6.31 -16.09 -4.76
N VAL A 169 -7.46 -15.53 -5.19
CA VAL A 169 -7.65 -14.07 -5.14
C VAL A 169 -7.70 -13.54 -3.69
N ALA A 170 -8.41 -14.23 -2.80
CA ALA A 170 -8.50 -13.88 -1.39
C ALA A 170 -7.11 -13.86 -0.73
N SER A 171 -6.26 -14.82 -1.07
CA SER A 171 -4.90 -14.88 -0.55
C SER A 171 -4.02 -13.68 -0.97
N VAL A 172 -4.29 -13.09 -2.15
CA VAL A 172 -3.59 -11.90 -2.65
C VAL A 172 -4.18 -10.62 -2.04
N LEU A 173 -5.50 -10.52 -1.94
CA LEU A 173 -6.21 -9.30 -1.53
C LEU A 173 -6.60 -9.24 -0.05
N ARG A 174 -6.18 -10.21 0.77
CA ARG A 174 -6.53 -10.32 2.21
C ARG A 174 -6.21 -9.09 3.06
N GLU A 175 -5.25 -8.27 2.64
CA GLU A 175 -4.88 -7.04 3.35
C GLU A 175 -5.75 -5.83 2.98
N GLU A 176 -6.50 -5.92 1.88
CA GLU A 176 -7.34 -4.85 1.32
C GLU A 176 -8.83 -5.15 1.51
N CYS A 177 -9.20 -6.44 1.55
CA CYS A 177 -10.56 -6.92 1.77
C CYS A 177 -10.60 -8.07 2.78
N SER A 178 -11.68 -8.12 3.56
CA SER A 178 -12.04 -9.28 4.36
C SER A 178 -12.86 -10.25 3.53
N PHE A 179 -12.46 -11.52 3.45
CA PHE A 179 -13.16 -12.55 2.69
C PHE A 179 -13.98 -13.44 3.61
N TYR A 180 -15.25 -13.67 3.26
CA TYR A 180 -16.17 -14.55 3.96
C TYR A 180 -16.78 -15.55 2.99
N VAL A 181 -16.81 -16.82 3.39
CA VAL A 181 -17.38 -17.88 2.56
C VAL A 181 -18.40 -18.69 3.35
N GLY A 182 -19.62 -18.76 2.83
CA GLY A 182 -20.68 -19.63 3.34
C GLY A 182 -20.84 -20.87 2.47
N SER A 183 -21.06 -22.03 3.09
CA SER A 183 -21.48 -23.24 2.38
C SER A 183 -22.50 -24.05 3.18
N GLY A 184 -23.22 -24.93 2.48
CA GLY A 184 -24.19 -25.83 3.11
C GLY A 184 -25.66 -25.38 3.04
N PRO A 185 -26.56 -26.13 3.69
CA PRO A 185 -28.01 -25.98 3.52
C PRO A 185 -28.55 -24.60 3.91
N ALA A 186 -27.93 -23.95 4.90
CA ALA A 186 -28.30 -22.63 5.40
C ALA A 186 -28.21 -21.54 4.32
N PHE A 187 -27.37 -21.75 3.29
CA PHE A 187 -27.20 -20.80 2.19
C PHE A 187 -27.84 -21.25 0.88
N SER A 188 -28.56 -22.37 0.87
CA SER A 188 -29.18 -22.94 -0.34
C SER A 188 -30.10 -21.95 -1.07
N ALA A 189 -30.81 -21.09 -0.34
CA ALA A 189 -31.65 -20.03 -0.91
C ALA A 189 -30.83 -18.98 -1.72
N PHE A 190 -29.57 -18.77 -1.38
CA PHE A 190 -28.68 -17.80 -2.05
C PHE A 190 -27.93 -18.39 -3.25
N ILE A 191 -27.93 -19.71 -3.41
CA ILE A 191 -27.14 -20.47 -4.40
C ILE A 191 -28.07 -21.16 -5.42
N SER A 192 -29.32 -20.71 -5.55
CA SER A 192 -30.33 -21.34 -6.42
C SER A 192 -29.90 -21.45 -7.89
N ASN A 193 -29.02 -20.55 -8.36
CA ASN A 193 -28.46 -20.54 -9.71
C ASN A 193 -26.93 -20.76 -9.73
N GLY A 194 -26.39 -21.44 -8.73
CA GLY A 194 -24.95 -21.67 -8.59
C GLY A 194 -24.25 -20.70 -7.63
N PRO A 195 -22.91 -20.76 -7.54
CA PRO A 195 -22.14 -19.99 -6.57
C PRO A 195 -22.33 -18.48 -6.80
N LYS A 196 -22.53 -17.75 -5.70
CA LYS A 196 -22.78 -16.31 -5.72
C LYS A 196 -21.67 -15.59 -5.00
N LEU A 197 -21.15 -14.52 -5.60
CA LEU A 197 -20.15 -13.66 -4.99
C LEU A 197 -20.66 -12.22 -4.95
N SER A 198 -20.41 -11.53 -3.85
CA SER A 198 -20.84 -10.14 -3.65
C SER A 198 -19.77 -9.36 -2.91
N PHE A 199 -19.59 -8.11 -3.32
CA PHE A 199 -18.73 -7.13 -2.67
C PHE A 199 -19.59 -6.16 -1.87
N MET A 200 -19.15 -5.85 -0.66
CA MET A 200 -19.75 -4.84 0.21
C MET A 200 -18.67 -3.82 0.58
N GLY A 201 -18.93 -2.55 0.25
CA GLY A 201 -18.06 -1.45 0.62
C GLY A 201 -18.03 -1.22 2.14
N ALA A 202 -17.10 -0.37 2.59
CA ALA A 202 -17.11 0.11 3.97
C ALA A 202 -18.40 0.92 4.24
N ASN A 203 -18.86 0.94 5.48
CA ASN A 203 -20.07 1.65 5.95
C ASN A 203 -21.41 1.08 5.48
N GLY A 204 -21.45 -0.20 5.05
CA GLY A 204 -22.71 -0.89 4.75
C GLY A 204 -23.39 -0.40 3.47
N GLN A 205 -22.63 0.08 2.49
CA GLN A 205 -23.13 0.34 1.13
C GLN A 205 -23.74 -0.92 0.50
N GLU A 206 -24.65 -0.74 -0.45
CA GLU A 206 -25.32 -1.84 -1.15
C GLU A 206 -24.32 -2.85 -1.73
N ALA A 207 -24.67 -4.13 -1.59
CA ALA A 207 -23.80 -5.22 -2.04
C ALA A 207 -23.82 -5.33 -3.57
N LEU A 208 -22.67 -5.19 -4.21
CA LEU A 208 -22.48 -5.40 -5.64
C LEU A 208 -22.28 -6.88 -5.92
N THR A 209 -23.15 -7.48 -6.71
CA THR A 209 -23.03 -8.89 -7.09
C THR A 209 -22.11 -9.04 -8.30
N PHE A 210 -21.19 -10.00 -8.23
CA PHE A 210 -20.37 -10.39 -9.37
C PHE A 210 -21.19 -11.21 -10.35
N THR A 211 -21.14 -10.83 -11.63
CA THR A 211 -21.93 -11.46 -12.71
C THR A 211 -21.08 -12.25 -13.71
N GLY A 212 -19.77 -12.32 -13.52
CA GLY A 212 -18.86 -13.08 -14.36
C GLY A 212 -18.76 -14.56 -14.00
N ASP A 213 -17.92 -15.28 -14.74
CA ASP A 213 -17.56 -16.67 -14.41
C ASP A 213 -16.52 -16.69 -13.29
N LEU A 214 -16.83 -17.38 -12.18
CA LEU A 214 -15.91 -17.55 -11.05
C LEU A 214 -14.72 -18.47 -11.38
N LYS A 215 -14.77 -19.22 -12.49
CA LYS A 215 -13.66 -20.03 -12.99
C LYS A 215 -12.59 -19.21 -13.69
N ASP A 216 -12.96 -18.03 -14.19
CA ASP A 216 -12.05 -17.09 -14.82
C ASP A 216 -11.29 -16.33 -13.73
N TYR A 217 -10.11 -16.85 -13.38
CA TYR A 217 -9.26 -16.28 -12.35
C TYR A 217 -8.89 -14.83 -12.65
N ASP A 218 -8.52 -14.52 -13.90
CA ASP A 218 -8.03 -13.19 -14.28
C ASP A 218 -9.16 -12.15 -14.21
N PHE A 219 -10.35 -12.51 -14.71
CA PHE A 219 -11.51 -11.62 -14.64
C PHE A 219 -12.00 -11.42 -13.19
N LEU A 220 -12.09 -12.49 -12.41
CA LEU A 220 -12.46 -12.43 -11.00
C LEU A 220 -11.46 -11.57 -10.21
N LYS A 221 -10.16 -11.78 -10.43
CA LYS A 221 -9.09 -11.01 -9.80
C LYS A 221 -9.22 -9.54 -10.14
N GLN A 222 -9.33 -9.18 -11.43
CA GLN A 222 -9.47 -7.79 -11.85
C GLN A 222 -10.67 -7.12 -11.18
N TRP A 223 -11.83 -7.76 -11.21
CA TRP A 223 -13.05 -7.21 -10.61
C TRP A 223 -12.90 -6.99 -9.10
N LEU A 224 -12.32 -7.96 -8.37
CA LEU A 224 -12.07 -7.83 -6.94
C LEU A 224 -10.99 -6.80 -6.63
N THR A 225 -9.94 -6.70 -7.44
CA THR A 225 -8.91 -5.67 -7.32
C THR A 225 -9.53 -4.28 -7.42
N ASP A 226 -10.38 -4.03 -8.42
CA ASP A 226 -11.05 -2.75 -8.63
C ASP A 226 -11.96 -2.34 -7.46
N LYS A 227 -12.48 -3.32 -6.70
CA LYS A 227 -13.41 -3.09 -5.59
C LYS A 227 -12.68 -3.04 -4.24
N CYS A 228 -11.71 -3.91 -4.04
CA CYS A 228 -10.97 -4.01 -2.79
C CYS A 228 -9.91 -2.93 -2.66
N ILE A 229 -9.25 -2.57 -3.75
CA ILE A 229 -8.22 -1.54 -3.74
C ILE A 229 -8.89 -0.21 -4.11
N PRO A 230 -8.93 0.80 -3.21
CA PRO A 230 -9.29 2.15 -3.63
C PRO A 230 -8.32 2.58 -4.73
N LEU A 231 -8.80 3.26 -5.77
CA LEU A 231 -7.92 3.86 -6.78
C LEU A 231 -6.84 4.68 -6.07
N GLU A 232 -5.62 4.15 -6.05
CA GLU A 232 -4.47 4.91 -5.61
C GLU A 232 -4.15 5.92 -6.70
N GLY A 233 -4.36 7.20 -6.38
CA GLY A 233 -4.47 8.26 -7.38
C GLY A 233 -5.66 9.18 -7.14
N ILE A 234 -6.50 8.88 -6.13
CA ILE A 234 -7.40 9.87 -5.55
C ILE A 234 -6.53 11.00 -4.97
N PRO A 235 -6.57 12.22 -5.54
CA PRO A 235 -5.77 13.34 -5.05
C PRO A 235 -6.11 13.63 -3.58
N PHE A 236 -5.07 13.97 -2.81
CA PHE A 236 -5.25 14.40 -1.45
C PHE A 236 -5.56 15.90 -1.42
N LEU A 237 -6.66 16.26 -0.75
CA LEU A 237 -6.96 17.63 -0.37
C LEU A 237 -6.56 17.80 1.10
N ILE A 238 -5.45 18.48 1.35
CA ILE A 238 -4.85 18.56 2.68
C ILE A 238 -4.98 19.98 3.24
N LEU A 239 -5.59 20.12 4.42
CA LEU A 239 -5.56 21.36 5.21
C LEU A 239 -4.40 21.30 6.22
N PHE A 240 -3.47 22.24 6.11
CA PHE A 240 -2.45 22.47 7.14
C PHE A 240 -2.93 23.59 8.08
N ARG A 241 -3.03 23.29 9.38
CA ARG A 241 -3.44 24.28 10.39
C ARG A 241 -2.59 24.17 11.66
N HIS A 242 -2.56 25.24 12.43
CA HIS A 242 -2.07 25.18 13.82
C HIS A 242 -3.10 24.44 14.70
N PRO A 243 -2.71 23.70 15.76
CA PRO A 243 -3.66 22.97 16.61
C PRO A 243 -4.76 23.85 17.22
N ASP A 244 -4.44 25.11 17.48
CA ASP A 244 -5.37 26.08 18.08
C ASP A 244 -6.33 26.73 17.07
N ASP A 245 -6.06 26.63 15.77
CA ASP A 245 -6.89 27.21 14.72
C ASP A 245 -8.06 26.27 14.36
N LYS A 246 -9.03 26.18 15.26
CA LYS A 246 -10.26 25.38 15.05
C LYS A 246 -11.22 26.01 14.05
N GLN A 247 -11.06 27.29 13.75
CA GLN A 247 -11.94 28.02 12.83
C GLN A 247 -11.67 27.59 11.38
N SER A 248 -10.41 27.49 10.97
CA SER A 248 -10.04 27.00 9.63
C SER A 248 -10.46 25.55 9.39
N GLU A 249 -10.39 24.69 10.42
CA GLU A 249 -10.90 23.31 10.33
C GLU A 249 -12.40 23.27 10.05
N LYS A 250 -13.17 24.09 10.78
CA LYS A 250 -14.62 24.17 10.60
C LYS A 250 -14.97 24.65 9.19
N ILE A 251 -14.33 25.72 8.73
CA ILE A 251 -14.55 26.28 7.38
C ILE A 251 -14.21 25.25 6.29
N PHE A 252 -13.08 24.55 6.42
CA PHE A 252 -12.66 23.52 5.48
C PHE A 252 -13.63 22.34 5.45
N THR A 253 -14.01 21.85 6.63
CA THR A 253 -14.94 20.71 6.75
C THR A 253 -16.30 21.06 6.16
N ASP A 254 -16.83 22.24 6.47
CA ASP A 254 -18.10 22.74 5.93
C ASP A 254 -18.04 22.90 4.40
N ALA A 255 -16.93 23.38 3.85
CA ALA A 255 -16.72 23.51 2.41
C ALA A 255 -16.61 22.14 1.70
N VAL A 256 -15.86 21.19 2.25
CA VAL A 256 -15.76 19.82 1.71
C VAL A 256 -17.14 19.15 1.71
N VAL A 257 -17.91 19.31 2.79
CA VAL A 257 -19.26 18.73 2.90
C VAL A 257 -20.25 19.39 1.96
N ARG A 258 -20.19 20.71 1.76
CA ARG A 258 -21.09 21.44 0.88
C ARG A 258 -20.77 21.23 -0.60
N ASP A 259 -19.50 21.41 -0.96
CA ASP A 259 -19.09 21.62 -2.35
C ASP A 259 -18.46 20.38 -3.00
N LEU A 260 -17.92 19.44 -2.20
CA LEU A 260 -17.29 18.21 -2.68
C LEU A 260 -18.08 16.94 -2.32
N HIS A 261 -19.37 17.08 -2.00
CA HIS A 261 -20.21 15.95 -1.59
C HIS A 261 -20.31 14.83 -2.64
N ASP A 262 -20.36 15.19 -3.92
CA ASP A 262 -20.42 14.26 -5.06
C ASP A 262 -19.06 13.61 -5.38
N GLN A 263 -17.95 14.19 -4.89
CA GLN A 263 -16.58 13.74 -5.15
C GLN A 263 -15.93 13.06 -3.94
N LYS A 264 -16.72 12.70 -2.92
CA LYS A 264 -16.23 11.99 -1.71
C LYS A 264 -15.50 10.67 -2.00
N ALA A 265 -15.80 10.02 -3.13
CA ALA A 265 -15.12 8.80 -3.57
C ALA A 265 -13.86 9.07 -4.41
N ALA A 266 -13.65 10.32 -4.85
CA ALA A 266 -12.62 10.73 -5.81
C ALA A 266 -11.53 11.63 -5.20
N ILE A 267 -11.72 12.19 -3.99
CA ILE A 267 -10.73 13.03 -3.27
C ILE A 267 -10.56 12.56 -1.83
N ASN A 268 -9.32 12.46 -1.33
CA ASN A 268 -9.05 12.11 0.08
C ASN A 268 -8.73 13.38 0.88
N CYS A 269 -9.60 13.76 1.81
CA CYS A 269 -9.45 14.98 2.59
C CYS A 269 -8.73 14.70 3.92
N LEU A 270 -7.62 15.39 4.19
CA LEU A 270 -6.84 15.23 5.42
C LEU A 270 -6.65 16.59 6.11
N ILE A 271 -6.73 16.62 7.43
CA ILE A 271 -6.41 17.81 8.24
C ILE A 271 -5.18 17.50 9.08
N LEU A 272 -4.12 18.28 8.89
CA LEU A 272 -2.88 18.16 9.61
C LEU A 272 -2.75 19.32 10.58
N SER A 273 -2.83 19.00 11.88
CA SER A 273 -2.79 19.97 12.97
C SER A 273 -1.38 20.33 13.41
N ASP A 274 -0.34 19.61 12.99
CA ASP A 274 1.04 19.85 13.41
C ASP A 274 1.98 19.99 12.20
N ILE A 275 2.22 21.24 11.83
CA ILE A 275 3.13 21.64 10.75
C ILE A 275 4.58 21.22 11.04
N CYS A 276 4.97 21.04 12.31
CA CYS A 276 6.34 20.67 12.67
C CYS A 276 6.66 19.21 12.35
N THR A 277 5.69 18.30 12.53
CA THR A 277 5.85 16.87 12.20
C THR A 277 5.94 16.62 10.69
N PHE A 278 5.43 17.53 9.86
CA PHE A 278 5.44 17.45 8.39
C PHE A 278 6.31 18.54 7.73
N SER A 279 7.23 19.13 8.50
CA SER A 279 8.15 20.17 8.00
C SER A 279 8.94 19.72 6.77
N GLN A 280 9.32 18.45 6.66
CA GLN A 280 9.99 17.91 5.45
C GLN A 280 9.10 17.97 4.21
N VAL A 281 7.79 17.73 4.33
CA VAL A 281 6.85 17.79 3.20
C VAL A 281 6.65 19.25 2.76
N LEU A 282 6.54 20.18 3.71
CA LEU A 282 6.45 21.61 3.43
C LEU A 282 7.74 22.19 2.85
N VAL A 283 8.91 21.69 3.26
CA VAL A 283 10.21 22.08 2.70
C VAL A 283 10.34 21.61 1.24
N ILE A 284 9.90 20.39 0.92
CA ILE A 284 9.86 19.90 -0.47
C ILE A 284 8.97 20.80 -1.34
N LEU A 285 7.81 21.22 -0.82
CA LEU A 285 6.88 22.12 -1.52
C LEU A 285 7.48 23.52 -1.73
N ALA A 286 8.20 24.06 -0.73
CA ALA A 286 8.90 25.34 -0.86
C ALA A 286 10.14 25.28 -1.77
N PHE A 287 10.80 24.12 -1.89
CA PHE A 287 11.94 23.92 -2.79
C PHE A 287 11.51 23.90 -4.27
N LEU A 288 10.31 23.37 -4.55
CA LEU A 288 9.73 23.31 -5.89
C LEU A 288 9.25 24.68 -6.41
N GLU A 289 8.93 25.65 -5.53
CA GLU A 289 8.66 27.03 -5.95
C GLU A 289 9.91 27.78 -6.45
N ASN A 290 11.11 27.42 -5.96
CA ASN A 290 12.35 28.15 -6.23
C ASN A 290 13.12 27.66 -7.47
N TYR A 291 12.95 26.40 -7.85
CA TYR A 291 13.52 25.83 -9.07
C TYR A 291 12.40 25.64 -10.07
N GLY A 292 12.17 26.64 -10.94
CA GLY A 292 11.19 26.64 -12.04
C GLY A 292 11.36 25.49 -13.04
N SER A 293 11.17 24.26 -12.56
CA SER A 293 11.28 22.99 -13.25
C SER A 293 9.91 22.32 -13.17
N LEU A 294 9.45 21.84 -14.33
CA LEU A 294 8.07 21.47 -14.60
C LEU A 294 7.54 20.38 -13.64
N PHE A 295 6.92 20.82 -12.55
CA PHE A 295 5.85 20.10 -11.87
C PHE A 295 4.74 21.12 -11.67
N TRP A 296 3.63 20.95 -12.38
CA TRP A 296 2.51 21.89 -12.36
C TRP A 296 1.77 21.79 -11.04
N ILE A 297 2.35 22.36 -9.98
CA ILE A 297 1.61 22.75 -8.79
C ILE A 297 0.91 24.05 -9.18
N TYR A 298 -0.40 24.02 -9.40
CA TYR A 298 -1.21 25.22 -9.58
C TYR A 298 -1.24 25.98 -8.24
N THR A 299 -0.19 26.76 -7.99
CA THR A 299 -0.17 27.71 -6.88
C THR A 299 -1.07 28.88 -7.26
N ALA A 300 -2.09 29.16 -6.46
CA ALA A 300 -2.91 30.37 -6.54
C ALA A 300 -2.08 31.62 -6.14
N ALA A 301 -0.98 31.88 -6.84
CA ALA A 301 -0.03 32.96 -6.59
C ALA A 301 -0.07 34.04 -7.69
N LYS A 302 -1.12 34.07 -8.53
CA LYS A 302 -1.33 35.12 -9.53
C LYS A 302 -2.54 36.00 -9.21
N LEU A 303 -2.69 36.42 -7.96
CA LEU A 303 -3.71 37.41 -7.56
C LEU A 303 -3.24 38.39 -6.47
N HIS A 304 -1.95 38.40 -6.12
CA HIS A 304 -1.40 39.37 -5.17
C HIS A 304 -1.14 40.77 -5.78
N ARG A 305 -1.68 41.10 -6.97
CA ARG A 305 -1.41 42.41 -7.59
C ARG A 305 -2.62 43.30 -7.85
N GLU A 306 -3.85 42.87 -7.57
CA GLU A 306 -5.02 43.69 -7.92
C GLU A 306 -6.04 44.00 -6.82
N PHE A 307 -5.92 43.48 -5.60
CA PHE A 307 -6.93 43.76 -4.56
C PHE A 307 -6.32 44.35 -3.29
N HIS A 308 -5.80 45.57 -3.41
CA HIS A 308 -5.83 46.52 -2.30
C HIS A 308 -7.17 47.29 -2.37
N ASN A 309 -7.98 47.15 -1.30
CA ASN A 309 -9.17 47.92 -0.92
C ASN A 309 -10.54 47.22 -1.10
N GLY A 310 -11.18 46.80 0.01
CA GLY A 310 -12.63 46.52 0.09
C GLY A 310 -13.02 45.33 0.99
N PRO A 311 -14.23 45.31 1.62
CA PRO A 311 -14.48 44.64 2.91
C PRO A 311 -15.02 43.18 2.85
N ASP A 312 -14.84 42.51 4.00
CA ASP A 312 -15.37 41.23 4.53
C ASP A 312 -15.05 39.86 3.87
N PRO A 313 -14.75 38.82 4.69
CA PRO A 313 -14.11 37.57 4.24
C PRO A 313 -15.05 36.47 3.72
N VAL A 314 -16.35 36.75 3.56
CA VAL A 314 -17.34 35.70 3.18
C VAL A 314 -17.39 35.45 1.67
N VAL A 315 -16.86 36.35 0.84
CA VAL A 315 -17.02 36.29 -0.63
C VAL A 315 -15.89 35.55 -1.36
N GLN A 316 -14.73 35.28 -0.72
CA GLN A 316 -13.56 34.79 -1.46
C GLN A 316 -13.49 33.27 -1.68
N VAL A 317 -14.18 32.45 -0.87
CA VAL A 317 -14.12 30.98 -1.00
C VAL A 317 -14.91 30.47 -2.23
N SER A 318 -16.02 31.13 -2.61
CA SER A 318 -16.82 30.69 -3.77
C SER A 318 -16.04 30.82 -5.07
N SER A 319 -15.20 31.86 -5.20
CA SER A 319 -14.43 32.12 -6.42
C SER A 319 -13.33 31.10 -6.71
N GLN A 320 -12.74 30.48 -5.66
CA GLN A 320 -11.73 29.42 -5.82
C GLN A 320 -12.36 28.07 -6.22
N LEU A 321 -13.59 27.80 -5.77
CA LEU A 321 -14.35 26.60 -6.16
C LEU A 321 -15.01 26.77 -7.53
N ASP A 322 -15.42 27.98 -7.92
CA ASP A 322 -15.95 28.26 -9.25
C ASP A 322 -14.88 28.12 -10.36
N LEU A 323 -13.60 28.29 -10.04
CA LEU A 323 -12.47 27.98 -10.93
C LEU A 323 -12.24 26.48 -11.12
N LEU A 324 -12.51 25.66 -10.10
CA LEU A 324 -12.59 24.19 -10.25
C LEU A 324 -13.83 23.77 -11.07
N ARG A 325 -14.90 24.57 -11.02
CA ARG A 325 -16.17 24.31 -11.72
C ARG A 325 -16.15 24.73 -13.19
N ASN A 326 -15.39 25.77 -13.55
CA ASN A 326 -15.35 26.33 -14.91
C ASN A 326 -13.94 26.27 -15.52
N GLY A 327 -13.59 25.13 -16.09
CA GLY A 327 -12.83 25.12 -17.35
C GLY A 327 -11.29 25.13 -17.30
N LEU A 328 -10.67 24.36 -16.42
CA LEU A 328 -9.41 23.68 -16.79
C LEU A 328 -9.79 22.25 -17.18
N TYR A 329 -9.55 21.91 -18.43
CA TYR A 329 -9.87 20.61 -19.04
C TYR A 329 -9.56 19.47 -18.06
N ALA A 330 -10.61 18.75 -17.64
CA ALA A 330 -10.52 17.53 -16.83
C ALA A 330 -9.74 16.38 -17.49
N ASN A 331 -9.11 16.62 -18.65
CA ASN A 331 -8.30 15.68 -19.40
C ASN A 331 -6.79 15.86 -19.19
N ASP A 332 -6.33 16.94 -18.53
CA ASP A 332 -4.89 17.24 -18.35
C ASP A 332 -4.42 17.25 -16.88
N LEU A 333 -5.28 16.88 -15.92
CA LEU A 333 -4.84 16.65 -14.55
C LEU A 333 -4.09 15.31 -14.47
N HIS A 334 -2.76 15.40 -14.40
CA HIS A 334 -1.90 14.25 -14.10
C HIS A 334 -2.36 13.61 -12.76
N PRO A 335 -2.34 12.27 -12.62
CA PRO A 335 -2.87 11.55 -11.44
C PRO A 335 -2.22 11.86 -10.07
N GLU A 336 -1.37 12.89 -9.99
CA GLU A 336 -0.62 13.29 -8.78
C GLU A 336 -0.90 14.73 -8.31
N ALA A 337 -1.92 15.42 -8.84
CA ALA A 337 -2.17 16.83 -8.48
C ALA A 337 -2.68 17.02 -7.03
N LEU A 338 -1.87 17.64 -6.16
CA LEU A 338 -2.31 18.14 -4.84
C LEU A 338 -2.86 19.57 -4.94
N VAL A 339 -4.00 19.84 -4.29
CA VAL A 339 -4.58 21.19 -4.17
C VAL A 339 -4.44 21.67 -2.72
N PHE A 340 -3.92 22.89 -2.53
CA PHE A 340 -3.66 23.49 -1.22
C PHE A 340 -4.61 24.66 -0.95
N ILE A 341 -5.19 24.71 0.25
CA ILE A 341 -5.96 25.87 0.73
C ILE A 341 -5.25 26.44 1.95
N ARG A 342 -4.75 27.68 1.83
CA ARG A 342 -4.03 28.39 2.91
C ARG A 342 -5.02 29.19 3.76
N GLY A 343 -5.06 28.94 5.07
CA GLY A 343 -5.84 29.74 6.02
C GLY A 343 -5.20 31.11 6.31
N GLU A 344 -6.01 32.16 6.42
CA GLU A 344 -5.61 33.58 6.46
C GLU A 344 -4.76 34.00 7.67
N HIS A 345 -4.55 33.15 8.69
CA HIS A 345 -3.81 33.53 9.90
C HIS A 345 -2.37 32.99 10.01
N THR A 346 -1.84 32.32 8.98
CA THR A 346 -0.40 32.01 8.95
C THR A 346 0.37 33.10 8.21
N THR A 347 0.83 34.10 8.95
CA THR A 347 1.87 35.00 8.45
C THR A 347 3.11 34.16 8.11
N ALA A 348 3.61 34.32 6.88
CA ALA A 348 4.84 33.70 6.40
C ALA A 348 6.08 34.02 7.28
N SER A 349 5.93 34.96 8.23
CA SER A 349 6.96 35.35 9.20
C SER A 349 7.21 34.31 10.31
N ALA A 350 6.32 33.34 10.54
CA ALA A 350 6.47 32.39 11.64
C ALA A 350 7.10 31.04 11.23
N LEU A 351 7.08 30.69 9.95
CA LEU A 351 7.55 29.38 9.46
C LEU A 351 9.06 29.28 9.18
N CYS A 352 9.84 30.35 9.36
CA CYS A 352 11.27 30.37 9.07
C CYS A 352 12.19 30.86 10.21
N LYS A 353 11.66 31.22 11.39
CA LYS A 353 12.52 31.69 12.51
C LYS A 353 13.22 30.56 13.28
N LEU A 354 12.99 29.31 12.94
CA LEU A 354 13.65 28.14 13.55
C LEU A 354 14.46 27.28 12.56
N LEU A 355 14.51 27.64 11.27
CA LEU A 355 15.29 26.91 10.25
C LEU A 355 16.51 27.67 9.71
N VAL A 356 16.80 28.88 10.21
CA VAL A 356 18.06 29.60 9.95
C VAL A 356 18.72 30.00 11.27
N ARG A 357 19.28 29.02 11.97
CA ARG A 357 20.43 29.23 12.87
C ARG A 357 21.34 28.00 12.83
N SER A 358 21.90 27.78 11.65
CA SER A 358 22.98 26.86 11.27
C SER A 358 23.06 27.05 9.75
N GLU A 359 23.93 27.86 9.16
CA GLU A 359 25.36 28.03 9.37
C GLU A 359 25.80 29.46 8.96
N ALA A 360 26.59 30.12 9.81
CA ALA A 360 27.69 31.03 9.46
C ALA A 360 28.29 31.60 10.77
N VAL A 361 29.25 30.86 11.34
CA VAL A 361 30.62 31.22 11.77
C VAL A 361 31.25 29.94 12.29
#